data_AF-A0A1Y4RRG3-F1
#
_entry.id   AF-A0A1Y4RRG3-F1
#
_cell.length_a   1.000
_cell.length_b   1.000
_cell.length_c   1.000
_cell.angle_alpha   90.00
_cell.angle_beta   90.00
_cell.angle_gamma   90.00
#
_symmetry.space_group_name_H-M   'P 1'
#
loop_
_entity.id
_entity.type
_entity.pdbx_description
1 polymer ?
#
loop_
_entity_poly.entity_id
_entity_poly.type
_entity_poly.pdbx_seq_one_letter_code
_entity_poly.pdbx_strand_id
1 'polypeptide(L)' 'MRMLKQARKAAALREEQRLRGELARTKDAIDAARNHFEQVVDPMLIDCYIYEWNAAQLKYQFLLQRFKNREL' A
#
# COMPACT_ATOMS: atom_id res chain seq x y z
N MET A 1 23.82 -24.61 -10.92
CA MET A 1 23.47 -23.21 -11.26
C MET A 1 22.02 -22.98 -11.70
N ARG A 2 21.36 -23.88 -12.44
CA ARG A 2 19.95 -23.72 -12.91
C ARG A 2 18.92 -23.58 -11.78
N MET A 3 19.03 -24.40 -10.73
CA MET A 3 18.09 -24.37 -9.59
C MET A 3 18.10 -23.03 -8.83
N LEU A 4 19.28 -22.42 -8.66
CA LEU A 4 19.42 -21.12 -7.99
C LEU A 4 18.72 -20.00 -8.78
N LYS A 5 18.82 -20.03 -10.13
CA LYS A 5 18.14 -19.08 -11.01
C LYS A 5 16.62 -19.23 -10.92
N GLN A 6 16.12 -20.46 -10.85
CA GLN A 6 14.69 -20.74 -10.75
C GLN A 6 14.11 -20.32 -9.40
N ALA A 7 14.83 -20.57 -8.31
CA ALA A 7 14.46 -20.13 -6.98
C ALA A 7 14.38 -18.59 -6.88
N ARG A 8 15.35 -17.88 -7.47
CA ARG A 8 15.33 -16.40 -7.55
C ARG A 8 14.13 -15.87 -8.34
N LYS A 9 13.81 -16.48 -9.49
CA LYS A 9 12.64 -16.09 -10.30
C LYS A 9 11.33 -16.28 -9.54
N ALA A 10 11.18 -17.41 -8.85
CA ALA A 10 10.01 -17.69 -8.04
C ALA A 10 9.89 -16.72 -6.84
N ALA A 11 11.01 -16.35 -6.21
CA ALA A 11 11.02 -15.36 -5.14
C ALA A 11 10.62 -13.96 -5.65
N ALA A 12 11.10 -13.56 -6.82
CA ALA A 12 10.72 -12.28 -7.45
C ALA A 12 9.22 -12.20 -7.74
N LEU A 13 8.63 -13.27 -8.30
CA LEU A 13 7.19 -13.33 -8.58
C LEU A 13 6.34 -13.27 -7.31
N ARG A 14 6.72 -14.02 -6.26
CA ARG A 14 6.01 -13.98 -4.97
C ARG A 14 6.01 -12.59 -4.36
N GLU A 15 7.15 -11.93 -4.44
CA GLU A 15 7.33 -10.58 -3.91
C GLU A 15 6.56 -9.54 -4.73
N GLU A 16 6.47 -9.69 -6.05
CA GLU A 16 5.61 -8.84 -6.90
C GLU A 16 4.13 -9.00 -6.52
N GLN A 17 3.65 -10.24 -6.38
CA GLN A 17 2.28 -10.52 -5.96
C GLN A 17 1.98 -9.94 -4.58
N ARG A 18 2.94 -10.04 -3.65
CA ARG A 18 2.84 -9.42 -2.33
C ARG A 18 2.70 -7.90 -2.44
N LEU A 19 3.55 -7.23 -3.22
CA LEU A 19 3.50 -5.78 -3.38
C LEU A 19 2.19 -5.31 -4.03
N ARG A 20 1.68 -6.02 -5.04
CA ARG A 20 0.36 -5.75 -5.63
C ARG A 20 -0.76 -5.89 -4.60
N GLY A 21 -0.70 -6.93 -3.76
CA GLY A 21 -1.66 -7.13 -2.68
C GLY A 21 -1.59 -6.02 -1.61
N GLU A 22 -0.38 -5.60 -1.22
CA GLU A 22 -0.18 -4.49 -0.28
C GLU A 22 -0.67 -3.16 -0.86
N LEU A 23 -0.47 -2.90 -2.16
CA LEU A 23 -0.99 -1.72 -2.85
C LEU A 23 -2.53 -1.69 -2.86
N ALA A 24 -3.18 -2.81 -3.22
CA ALA A 24 -4.63 -2.90 -3.24
C ALA A 24 -5.23 -2.63 -1.85
N ARG A 25 -4.71 -3.30 -0.81
CA ARG A 25 -5.18 -3.10 0.58
C ARG A 25 -4.95 -1.67 1.07
N THR A 26 -3.83 -1.05 0.68
CA THR A 26 -3.53 0.33 1.09
C THR A 26 -4.46 1.31 0.37
N LYS A 27 -4.83 1.05 -0.88
CA LYS A 27 -5.86 1.82 -1.58
C LYS A 27 -7.22 1.71 -0.89
N ASP A 28 -7.64 0.51 -0.52
CA ASP A 28 -8.90 0.30 0.21
C ASP A 28 -8.91 1.06 1.55
N ALA A 29 -7.76 1.09 2.25
CA ALA A 29 -7.61 1.86 3.49
C ALA A 29 -7.69 3.38 3.28
N ILE A 30 -7.13 3.89 2.17
CA ILE A 30 -7.29 5.30 1.78
C ILE A 30 -8.76 5.64 1.54
N ASP A 31 -9.45 4.80 0.77
CA ASP A 31 -10.86 5.00 0.44
C ASP A 31 -11.74 4.93 1.70
N ALA A 32 -11.47 3.99 2.61
CA ALA A 32 -12.16 3.89 3.90
C ALA A 32 -11.93 5.11 4.80
N ALA A 33 -10.67 5.54 4.98
CA ALA A 33 -10.35 6.72 5.80
C ALA A 33 -11.01 7.99 5.25
N ARG A 34 -11.05 8.13 3.91
CA ARG A 34 -11.75 9.23 3.25
C ARG A 34 -13.26 9.17 3.48
N ASN A 35 -13.88 8.00 3.33
CA ASN A 35 -15.32 7.84 3.58
C ASN A 35 -15.69 8.18 5.02
N HIS A 36 -14.87 7.77 5.99
CA HIS A 36 -15.09 8.12 7.40
C HIS A 36 -14.92 9.63 7.65
N PHE A 37 -13.92 10.26 7.04
CA PHE A 37 -13.72 11.71 7.12
C PHE A 37 -14.92 12.48 6.53
N GLU A 38 -15.50 12.03 5.42
CA GLU A 38 -16.66 12.69 4.81
C GLU A 38 -17.94 12.57 5.67
N GLN A 39 -18.04 11.55 6.53
CA GLN A 39 -19.20 11.26 7.36
C GLN A 39 -19.08 11.76 8.81
N VAL A 40 -17.89 12.14 9.25
CA VAL A 40 -17.65 12.54 10.64
C VAL A 40 -18.20 13.93 10.92
N VAL A 41 -18.94 14.06 12.02
CA VAL A 41 -19.46 15.35 12.54
C VAL A 41 -18.76 15.74 13.84
N ASP A 42 -18.10 14.79 14.49
CA ASP A 42 -17.32 15.00 15.72
C ASP A 42 -15.97 15.69 15.40
N PRO A 43 -15.75 16.93 15.87
CA PRO A 43 -14.50 17.66 15.64
C PRO A 43 -13.25 16.95 16.18
N MET A 44 -13.37 16.15 17.25
CA MET A 44 -12.22 15.44 17.83
C MET A 44 -11.73 14.29 16.94
N LEU A 45 -12.61 13.75 16.08
CA LEU A 45 -12.30 12.66 15.18
C LEU A 45 -11.79 13.14 13.81
N ILE A 46 -12.03 14.40 13.45
CA ILE A 46 -11.54 15.03 12.22
C ILE A 46 -10.01 14.90 12.13
N ASP A 47 -9.30 15.26 13.19
CA ASP A 47 -7.83 15.17 13.23
C ASP A 47 -7.35 13.72 13.10
N CYS A 48 -8.02 12.78 13.79
CA CYS A 48 -7.70 11.36 13.68
C CYS A 48 -7.77 10.86 12.23
N TYR A 49 -8.83 11.21 11.51
CA TYR A 49 -9.00 10.80 10.12
C TYR A 49 -8.03 11.51 9.16
N ILE A 50 -7.65 12.76 9.43
CA ILE A 50 -6.58 13.44 8.67
C ILE A 50 -5.27 12.67 8.81
N TYR A 51 -4.89 12.29 10.04
CA TYR A 51 -3.67 11.53 10.27
C TYR A 51 -3.72 10.13 9.65
N GLU A 52 -4.85 9.43 9.79
CA GLU A 52 -5.04 8.10 9.22
C GLU A 52 -4.96 8.13 7.68
N TRP A 53 -5.63 9.10 7.05
CA TRP A 53 -5.61 9.28 5.61
C TRP A 53 -4.20 9.60 5.10
N ASN A 54 -3.51 10.55 5.74
CA ASN A 54 -2.13 10.91 5.39
C ASN A 54 -1.17 9.71 5.54
N ALA A 55 -1.31 8.93 6.62
CA ALA A 55 -0.49 7.74 6.84
C ALA A 55 -0.73 6.68 5.75
N ALA A 56 -1.99 6.44 5.38
CA ALA A 56 -2.35 5.53 4.31
C ALA A 56 -1.80 5.99 2.94
N GLN A 57 -1.86 7.30 2.66
CA GLN A 57 -1.29 7.89 1.45
C GLN A 57 0.24 7.76 1.39
N LEU A 58 0.96 8.08 2.47
CA LEU A 58 2.42 7.92 2.54
C LEU A 58 2.83 6.47 2.32
N LYS A 59 2.13 5.52 2.94
CA LYS A 59 2.34 4.09 2.72
C LYS A 59 2.14 3.70 1.26
N TYR A 60 1.08 4.20 0.62
CA TYR A 60 0.79 3.91 -0.79
C TYR A 60 1.90 4.43 -1.70
N GLN A 61 2.36 5.68 -1.48
CA GLN A 61 3.46 6.27 -2.23
C GLN A 61 4.75 5.45 -2.08
N PHE A 62 5.09 5.04 -0.86
CA PHE A 62 6.25 4.19 -0.60
C PHE A 62 6.18 2.85 -1.36
N LEU A 63 5.02 2.18 -1.29
CA LEU A 63 4.80 0.91 -1.99
C LEU A 63 4.88 1.08 -3.52
N LEU A 64 4.34 2.18 -4.04
CA LEU A 64 4.37 2.48 -5.47
C LEU A 64 5.80 2.72 -5.96
N GLN A 65 6.63 3.45 -5.19
CA GLN A 65 8.04 3.63 -5.51
C GLN A 65 8.80 2.31 -5.49
N ARG A 66 8.56 1.47 -4.47
CA ARG A 66 9.17 0.14 -4.38
C ARG A 66 8.75 -0.77 -5.54
N PHE A 67 7.51 -0.66 -6.02
CA PHE A 67 7.02 -1.40 -7.16
C PHE A 67 7.72 -0.95 -8.46
N LYS A 68 7.76 0.37 -8.73
CA LYS A 68 8.44 0.94 -9.91
C LYS A 68 9.93 0.60 -9.98
N ASN A 69 10.62 0.66 -8.84
CA ASN A 69 12.05 0.33 -8.76
C ASN A 69 12.37 -1.16 -9.00
N ARG A 70 11.35 -2.01 -9.13
CA ARG A 70 11.52 -3.42 -9.53
C ARG A 70 11.26 -3.67 -11.02
N GLU A 71 10.54 -2.78 -11.69
CA GLU A 71 10.30 -2.86 -13.14
C GLU A 71 11.48 -2.30 -13.95
N LEU A 72 12.30 -1.45 -13.34
CA LEU A 72 13.58 -0.93 -13.86
C LEU A 72 14.74 -1.91 -13.59
#